data_AF-A0A560EBD3-F1
#
_entry.id   AF-A0A560EBD3-F1
#
_cell.length_a   1.000
_cell.length_b   1.000
_cell.length_c   1.000
_cell.angle_alpha   90.00
_cell.angle_beta   90.00
_cell.angle_gamma   90.00
#
_symmetry.space_group_name_H-M   'P 1'
#
loop_
_entity.id
_entity.type
_entity.pdbx_description
1 polymer ?
#
loop_
_entity_poly.entity_id
_entity_poly.type
_entity_poly.pdbx_seq_one_letter_code
_entity_poly.pdbx_strand_id
1 'polypeptide(L)'
;MNMIVLMTAAGAPLAMLGLSTPVTPQRSCIFMVHPQITSTVFESKEGKIVFPDRPTEYPCSYARTKGGADIAFTNQNGWRFEVRIGRGDEGTWKASLADDAVSGRAFSPFGEQK
;
A
#
# COMPACT_ATOMS: atom_id res chain seq x y z
N MET A 1 -5.98 7.69 12.14
CA MET A 1 -5.18 7.79 10.91
C MET A 1 -5.28 6.43 10.23
N ASN A 2 -5.77 6.35 9.00
CA ASN A 2 -5.98 5.08 8.31
C ASN A 2 -4.65 4.70 7.65
N MET A 3 -3.94 3.74 8.24
CA MET A 3 -2.60 3.33 7.81
C MET A 3 -2.64 1.85 7.45
N ILE A 4 -1.95 1.49 6.36
CA ILE A 4 -1.78 0.10 5.96
C ILE A 4 -0.30 -0.19 5.85
N VAL A 5 0.17 -1.24 6.50
CA VAL A 5 1.53 -1.74 6.36
C VAL A 5 1.59 -2.65 5.15
N LEU A 6 2.51 -2.37 4.23
CA LEU A 6 2.89 -3.28 3.14
C LEU A 6 4.15 -4.02 3.56
N MET A 7 4.15 -5.32 3.28
CA MET A 7 5.25 -6.24 3.50
C MET A 7 5.56 -6.99 2.21
N THR A 8 6.77 -7.51 2.08
CA THR A 8 7.10 -8.47 1.01
C THR A 8 6.26 -9.75 1.14
N ALA A 9 6.27 -10.60 0.11
CA ALA A 9 5.59 -11.91 0.18
C ALA A 9 6.10 -12.78 1.36
N ALA A 10 7.39 -12.65 1.70
CA ALA A 10 8.01 -13.32 2.85
C ALA A 10 7.66 -12.69 4.21
N GLY A 11 6.91 -11.59 4.24
CA GLY A 11 6.49 -10.90 5.46
C GLY A 11 7.51 -9.89 6.00
N ALA A 12 8.57 -9.58 5.27
CA ALA A 12 9.50 -8.53 5.67
C ALA A 12 8.84 -7.14 5.52
N PRO A 13 8.93 -6.24 6.52
CA PRO A 13 8.35 -4.90 6.43
C PRO A 13 8.92 -4.09 5.27
N LEU A 14 8.04 -3.42 4.52
CA LEU A 14 8.41 -2.66 3.34
C LEU A 14 8.00 -1.20 3.48
N ALA A 15 6.71 -0.91 3.59
CA ALA A 15 6.21 0.46 3.59
C ALA A 15 4.99 0.63 4.49
N MET A 16 4.66 1.87 4.79
CA MET A 16 3.38 2.26 5.33
C MET A 16 2.67 3.13 4.30
N LEU A 17 1.44 2.76 3.94
CA LEU A 17 0.54 3.56 3.13
C LEU A 17 -0.34 4.39 4.06
N GLY A 18 -0.09 5.70 4.11
CA GLY A 18 -0.93 6.65 4.80
C GLY A 18 -2.09 7.08 3.91
N LEU A 19 -3.32 6.99 4.40
CA LEU A 19 -4.51 7.50 3.71
C LEU A 19 -4.94 8.81 4.37
N SER A 20 -5.21 9.83 3.57
CA SER A 20 -5.87 11.05 4.06
C SER A 20 -7.23 10.70 4.67
N THR A 21 -7.70 11.52 5.61
CA THR A 21 -9.03 11.36 6.22
C THR A 21 -10.14 11.35 5.15
N PRO A 22 -11.27 10.66 5.40
CA PRO A 22 -12.27 10.40 4.37
C PRO A 22 -12.94 11.70 3.91
N VAL A 23 -12.59 12.18 2.72
CA VAL A 23 -13.43 13.09 1.95
C VAL A 23 -13.75 12.37 0.65
N THR A 24 -14.98 11.87 0.51
CA THR A 24 -15.43 11.21 -0.72
C THR A 24 -15.56 12.24 -1.84
N PRO A 25 -15.22 11.89 -3.11
CA PRO A 25 -14.98 10.55 -3.65
C PRO A 25 -13.49 10.14 -3.83
N GLN A 26 -12.53 11.04 -3.65
CA GLN A 26 -11.10 10.79 -3.90
C GLN A 26 -10.28 11.06 -2.64
N ARG A 27 -9.42 10.11 -2.26
CA ARG A 27 -8.47 10.27 -1.17
C ARG A 27 -7.07 10.53 -1.74
N SER A 28 -6.22 11.17 -0.94
CA SER A 28 -4.78 11.15 -1.17
C SER A 28 -4.17 9.98 -0.39
N CYS A 29 -3.24 9.29 -1.02
CA CYS A 29 -2.45 8.23 -0.43
C CYS A 29 -0.97 8.59 -0.52
N ILE A 30 -0.18 8.30 0.52
CA ILE A 30 1.27 8.52 0.49
C ILE A 30 1.99 7.28 1.01
N PHE A 31 3.08 6.90 0.33
CA PHE A 31 4.00 5.91 0.87
C PHE A 31 4.99 6.56 1.83
N MET A 32 5.14 5.95 2.98
CA MET A 32 6.14 6.26 3.99
C MET A 32 7.02 5.03 4.19
N VAL A 33 8.30 5.25 4.41
CA VAL A 33 9.25 4.18 4.70
C VAL A 33 8.87 3.52 6.02
N HIS A 34 8.77 2.18 6.03
CA HIS A 34 8.54 1.47 7.28
C HIS A 34 9.80 1.57 8.16
N PRO A 35 9.70 1.93 9.46
CA PRO A 35 10.87 2.17 10.30
C PRO A 35 11.76 0.93 10.52
N GLN A 36 11.20 -0.28 10.31
CA GLN A 36 11.91 -1.55 10.41
C GLN A 36 12.35 -2.12 9.05
N ILE A 37 12.29 -1.33 7.97
CA ILE A 37 12.80 -1.77 6.67
C ILE A 37 14.30 -2.05 6.78
N THR A 38 14.77 -3.09 6.09
CA THR A 38 16.21 -3.37 5.96
C THR A 38 16.74 -2.85 4.64
N SER A 39 18.05 -2.60 4.53
CA SER A 39 18.69 -2.17 3.28
C SER A 39 18.41 -3.16 2.14
N THR A 40 18.43 -4.47 2.44
CA THR A 40 18.13 -5.52 1.46
C THR A 40 16.71 -5.41 0.91
N VAL A 41 15.71 -5.11 1.75
CA VAL A 41 14.32 -4.92 1.30
C VAL A 41 14.17 -3.59 0.56
N PHE A 42 14.86 -2.54 0.99
CA PHE A 42 14.85 -1.24 0.31
C PHE A 42 15.44 -1.33 -1.11
N GLU A 43 16.52 -2.08 -1.29
CA GLU A 43 17.19 -2.29 -2.58
C GLU A 43 16.51 -3.37 -3.45
N SER A 44 15.55 -4.10 -2.89
CA SER A 44 14.81 -5.14 -3.62
C SER A 44 13.94 -4.55 -4.73
N LYS A 45 13.43 -5.43 -5.59
CA LYS A 45 12.50 -5.04 -6.66
C LYS A 45 11.26 -4.35 -6.09
N GLU A 46 10.68 -4.89 -5.02
CA GLU A 46 9.53 -4.31 -4.32
C GLU A 46 9.87 -2.93 -3.72
N GLY A 47 11.04 -2.80 -3.09
CA GLY A 47 11.54 -1.52 -2.57
C GLY A 47 11.60 -0.42 -3.62
N LYS A 48 12.24 -0.71 -4.76
CA LYS A 48 12.37 0.24 -5.88
C LYS A 48 11.04 0.62 -6.53
N ILE A 49 10.05 -0.27 -6.49
CA ILE A 49 8.70 0.00 -7.03
C ILE A 49 7.88 0.87 -6.06
N VAL A 50 7.98 0.60 -4.76
CA VAL A 50 7.20 1.29 -3.73
C VAL A 50 7.76 2.67 -3.38
N PHE A 51 9.08 2.86 -3.46
CA PHE A 51 9.75 4.12 -3.14
C PHE A 51 10.49 4.71 -4.34
N PRO A 52 9.79 5.31 -5.32
CA PRO A 52 10.48 6.00 -6.40
C PRO A 52 10.93 7.39 -5.97
N ASP A 53 11.77 8.01 -6.81
CA ASP A 53 12.65 9.17 -6.57
C ASP A 53 12.20 10.28 -5.60
N ARG A 54 10.91 10.51 -5.41
CA ARG A 54 10.37 11.54 -4.49
C ARG A 54 9.12 11.05 -3.76
N PRO A 55 9.02 11.24 -2.44
CA PRO A 55 7.77 11.06 -1.70
C PRO A 55 6.70 11.97 -2.31
N THR A 56 5.64 11.37 -2.85
CA THR A 56 4.58 12.07 -3.56
C THR A 56 3.24 11.54 -3.08
N GLU A 57 2.25 12.42 -2.90
CA GLU A 57 0.87 12.01 -2.67
C GLU A 57 0.22 11.58 -3.98
N TYR A 58 -0.51 10.47 -3.93
CA TYR A 58 -1.20 9.90 -5.08
C TYR A 58 -2.71 10.00 -4.89
N PRO A 59 -3.47 10.40 -5.93
CA PRO A 59 -4.91 10.18 -5.95
C PRO A 59 -5.18 8.68 -5.84
N CYS A 60 -5.99 8.30 -4.85
CA CYS A 60 -6.34 6.91 -4.62
C CYS A 60 -7.84 6.72 -4.40
N SER A 61 -8.36 5.64 -4.99
CA SER A 61 -9.71 5.17 -4.73
C SER A 61 -9.70 4.31 -3.47
N TYR A 62 -10.69 4.50 -2.61
CA TYR A 62 -10.92 3.67 -1.43
C TYR A 62 -12.38 3.21 -1.44
N ALA A 63 -12.60 1.91 -1.47
CA ALA A 63 -13.94 1.32 -1.43
C ALA A 63 -14.05 0.40 -0.22
N ARG A 64 -15.04 0.65 0.64
CA ARG A 64 -15.44 -0.34 1.65
C ARG A 64 -16.28 -1.41 0.99
N THR A 65 -15.96 -2.65 1.28
CA THR A 65 -16.74 -3.81 0.85
C THR A 65 -17.24 -4.58 2.06
N LYS A 66 -18.20 -5.49 1.87
CA LYS A 66 -18.63 -6.39 2.96
C LYS A 66 -17.47 -7.26 3.49
N GLY A 67 -16.43 -7.45 2.69
CA GLY A 67 -15.24 -8.25 3.00
C GLY A 67 -14.08 -7.47 3.62
N GLY A 68 -14.14 -6.13 3.68
CA GLY A 68 -13.09 -5.27 4.20
C GLY A 68 -12.93 -4.01 3.36
N ALA A 69 -11.72 -3.73 2.86
CA ALA A 69 -11.44 -2.52 2.09
C ALA A 69 -10.55 -2.80 0.88
N ASP A 70 -10.90 -2.18 -0.24
CA ASP A 70 -10.10 -2.18 -1.46
C ASP A 70 -9.57 -0.78 -1.73
N ILE A 71 -8.27 -0.69 -2.02
CA ILE A 71 -7.58 0.55 -2.34
C ILE A 71 -6.85 0.36 -3.65
N ALA A 72 -6.90 1.38 -4.49
CA ALA A 72 -6.16 1.36 -5.72
C ALA A 72 -5.68 2.76 -6.11
N PHE A 73 -4.48 2.81 -6.66
CA PHE A 73 -3.87 4.05 -7.15
C PHE A 73 -2.80 3.71 -8.20
N THR A 74 -2.20 4.74 -8.77
CA THR A 74 -1.05 4.61 -9.65
C THR A 74 0.02 5.56 -9.15
N ASN A 75 1.24 5.05 -8.93
CA ASN A 75 2.35 5.92 -8.51
C ASN A 75 2.91 6.74 -9.69
N GLN A 76 3.85 7.63 -9.42
CA GLN A 76 4.47 8.51 -10.42
C GLN A 76 5.25 7.76 -11.52
N ASN A 77 5.66 6.52 -11.25
CA ASN A 77 6.34 5.66 -12.23
C ASN A 77 5.36 4.80 -13.05
N GLY A 78 4.05 5.04 -12.94
CA GLY A 78 3.02 4.34 -13.70
C GLY A 78 2.62 2.97 -13.14
N TRP A 79 3.19 2.54 -12.00
CA TRP A 79 2.81 1.28 -11.37
C TRP A 79 1.41 1.37 -10.79
N ARG A 80 0.52 0.49 -11.24
CA ARG A 80 -0.83 0.33 -10.73
C ARG A 80 -0.79 -0.49 -9.45
N PHE A 81 -1.15 0.11 -8.33
CA PHE A 81 -1.28 -0.56 -7.04
C PHE A 81 -2.72 -0.96 -6.77
N GLU A 82 -2.90 -2.18 -6.27
CA GLU A 82 -4.14 -2.70 -5.70
C GLU A 82 -3.83 -3.29 -4.33
N VAL A 83 -4.52 -2.80 -3.30
CA VAL A 83 -4.37 -3.27 -1.92
C VAL A 83 -5.73 -3.73 -1.44
N ARG A 84 -5.81 -4.96 -0.92
CA ARG A 84 -7.04 -5.56 -0.41
C ARG A 84 -6.83 -5.96 1.03
N ILE A 85 -7.63 -5.40 1.93
CA ILE A 85 -7.65 -5.72 3.37
C ILE A 85 -8.93 -6.46 3.69
N GLY A 86 -8.81 -7.63 4.31
CA GLY A 86 -9.94 -8.45 4.76
C GLY A 86 -10.47 -8.06 6.14
N ARG A 87 -11.51 -8.76 6.62
CA ARG A 87 -12.14 -8.54 7.93
C ARG A 87 -11.26 -8.77 9.16
N GLY A 88 -10.13 -9.45 9.00
CA GLY A 88 -9.15 -9.69 10.07
C GLY A 88 -7.97 -8.72 10.02
N ASP A 89 -8.14 -7.60 9.32
CA ASP A 89 -7.11 -6.58 9.07
C ASP A 89 -5.88 -7.05 8.27
N GLU A 90 -5.77 -8.35 7.99
CA GLU A 90 -4.81 -8.91 7.05
C GLU A 90 -5.27 -8.80 5.60
N GLY A 91 -4.30 -8.76 4.69
CA GLY A 91 -4.55 -8.53 3.30
C GLY A 91 -3.35 -8.80 2.40
N THR A 92 -3.48 -8.38 1.16
CA THR A 92 -2.44 -8.45 0.15
C THR A 92 -2.37 -7.17 -0.65
N TRP A 93 -1.21 -6.92 -1.25
CA TRP A 93 -1.05 -5.88 -2.24
C TRP A 93 -0.40 -6.44 -3.50
N LYS A 94 -0.70 -5.80 -4.62
CA LYS A 94 -0.08 -6.05 -5.91
C LYS A 94 0.26 -4.71 -6.55
N ALA A 95 1.43 -4.64 -7.17
CA ALA A 95 1.78 -3.57 -8.10
C ALA A 95 2.03 -4.18 -9.47
N SER A 96 1.50 -3.57 -10.53
CA SER A 96 1.72 -4.02 -11.91
C SER A 96 2.00 -2.88 -12.87
N LEU A 97 2.86 -3.14 -13.85
CA LEU A 97 3.19 -2.25 -14.96
C LEU A 97 3.48 -3.10 -16.20
N ALA A 98 2.66 -2.95 -17.26
CA ALA A 98 2.73 -3.78 -18.47
C ALA A 98 2.77 -5.29 -18.15
N ASP A 99 3.82 -6.00 -18.56
CA ASP A 99 4.01 -7.44 -18.32
C ASP A 99 4.70 -7.77 -17.00
N ASP A 100 4.94 -6.76 -16.14
CA ASP A 100 5.60 -6.93 -14.85
C ASP A 100 4.61 -6.76 -13.68
N ALA A 101 4.82 -7.56 -12.64
CA ALA A 101 4.06 -7.49 -11.40
C ALA A 101 4.90 -7.94 -10.19
N VAL A 102 4.61 -7.31 -9.05
CA VAL A 102 5.08 -7.73 -7.73
C VAL A 102 3.90 -7.77 -6.77
N SER A 103 4.00 -8.60 -5.74
CA SER A 103 2.95 -8.72 -4.73
C SER A 103 3.53 -9.03 -3.37
N GLY A 104 2.78 -8.70 -2.33
CA GLY A 104 3.15 -9.02 -0.97
C GLY A 104 1.95 -9.00 -0.03
N ARG A 105 2.25 -9.03 1.27
CA ARG A 105 1.25 -9.05 2.33
C ARG A 105 0.94 -7.62 2.76
N ALA A 106 -0.29 -7.37 3.19
CA ALA A 106 -0.72 -6.09 3.71
C ALA A 106 -1.43 -6.28 5.05
N PHE A 107 -1.39 -5.28 5.92
CA PHE A 107 -2.05 -5.32 7.23
C PHE A 107 -2.51 -3.94 7.69
N SER A 108 -3.67 -3.84 8.33
CA SER A 108 -4.23 -2.60 8.89
C SER A 108 -4.11 -2.58 10.43
N PRO A 109 -3.05 -1.99 11.02
CA PRO A 109 -2.74 -2.09 12.46
C PRO A 109 -3.79 -1.52 13.41
N PHE A 110 -4.61 -0.58 12.96
CA PHE A 110 -5.61 0.07 13.81
C PHE A 110 -7.02 -0.44 13.56
N GLY A 111 -7.14 -1.47 12.72
CA GLY A 111 -8.40 -1.84 12.08
C GLY A 111 -9.10 -0.63 11.47
N GLU A 112 -10.36 -0.79 11.13
CA GLU A 112 -11.25 0.36 11.20
C GLU A 112 -11.89 0.35 12.59
N GLN A 113 -11.79 1.46 13.32
CA GLN A 113 -12.50 1.63 14.59
C GLN A 113 -13.97 1.20 14.39
N LYS A 114 -14.42 0.25 15.20
CA LYS A 114 -15.82 -0.16 15.27
C LYS A 114 -16.72 1.02 15.61
#